data_AF-A0AAW2TBG9-F1
#
_entry.id   AF-A0AAW2TBG9-F1
#
_cell.length_a   1.000
_cell.length_b   1.000
_cell.length_c   1.000
_cell.angle_alpha   90.00
_cell.angle_beta   90.00
_cell.angle_gamma   90.00
#
_symmetry.space_group_name_H-M   'P 1'
#
loop_
_entity.id
_entity.type
_entity.pdbx_description
1 polymer ?
#
loop_
_entity_poly.entity_id
_entity_poly.type
_entity_poly.pdbx_seq_one_letter_code
_entity_poly.pdbx_strand_id
1 'polypeptide(L)'
;MQFDQFIWQPYDMNSDIISAYATNFNPQLWRSTCPLIFYAIVEMHHLKWVLRQFGMGQNIPEAADTWDMSLHQISYKNRTGTDWNWQHIKYINRWQRRYDTVVQRPSISNRIDTERGYWE
;
A
#
# COMPACT_ATOMS: atom_id res chain seq x y z
N MET A 1 26.50 -3.61 -7.74
CA MET A 1 25.50 -4.46 -7.06
C MET A 1 24.27 -3.58 -6.90
N GLN A 2 23.27 -3.75 -7.76
CA GLN A 2 22.07 -2.91 -7.79
C GLN A 2 21.25 -3.31 -6.56
N PHE A 3 20.97 -2.35 -5.68
CA PHE A 3 20.12 -2.59 -4.50
C PHE A 3 18.80 -3.22 -4.95
N ASP A 4 18.33 -4.23 -4.22
CA ASP A 4 17.03 -4.89 -4.37
C ASP A 4 15.92 -3.83 -4.52
N GLN A 5 15.59 -3.47 -5.76
CA GLN A 5 14.47 -2.59 -6.03
C GLN A 5 13.20 -3.37 -5.73
N PHE A 6 12.35 -2.78 -4.89
CA PHE A 6 11.02 -3.31 -4.63
C PHE A 6 10.26 -3.44 -5.96
N ILE A 7 9.99 -4.68 -6.38
CA ILE A 7 9.20 -4.97 -7.58
C ILE A 7 7.73 -4.85 -7.18
N TRP A 8 7.12 -3.71 -7.52
CA TRP A 8 5.69 -3.54 -7.30
C TRP A 8 4.90 -4.45 -8.25
N GLN A 9 3.90 -5.15 -7.71
CA GLN A 9 2.97 -5.97 -8.48
C GLN A 9 1.54 -5.44 -8.32
N PRO A 10 0.77 -5.28 -9.41
CA PRO A 10 -0.62 -4.88 -9.33
C PRO A 10 -1.46 -5.95 -8.65
N TYR A 11 -2.55 -5.55 -8.01
CA TYR A 11 -3.55 -6.51 -7.55
C TYR A 11 -4.13 -7.28 -8.74
N ASP A 12 -4.36 -8.58 -8.57
CA ASP A 12 -5.11 -9.35 -9.54
C ASP A 12 -6.59 -9.02 -9.44
N MET A 13 -7.00 -7.97 -10.16
CA MET A 13 -8.40 -7.53 -10.21
C MET A 13 -9.30 -8.52 -10.99
N ASN A 14 -8.74 -9.57 -11.60
CA ASN A 14 -9.54 -10.65 -12.18
C ASN A 14 -9.98 -11.67 -11.13
N SER A 15 -9.41 -11.63 -9.92
CA SER A 15 -9.90 -12.41 -8.80
C SER A 15 -11.22 -11.83 -8.29
N ASP A 16 -12.29 -12.62 -8.39
CA ASP A 16 -13.63 -12.25 -7.89
C ASP A 16 -13.59 -11.84 -6.42
N ILE A 17 -12.73 -12.48 -5.62
CA ILE A 17 -12.57 -12.18 -4.19
C ILE A 17 -11.94 -10.80 -4.02
N ILE A 18 -10.78 -10.55 -4.65
CA ILE A 18 -10.07 -9.26 -4.54
C ILE A 18 -10.99 -8.13 -5.01
N SER A 19 -11.61 -8.32 -6.17
CA SER A 19 -12.56 -7.36 -6.73
C SER A 19 -13.73 -7.09 -5.79
N ALA A 20 -14.37 -8.12 -5.24
CA ALA A 20 -15.48 -7.94 -4.30
C ALA A 20 -15.05 -7.20 -3.02
N TYR A 21 -13.88 -7.50 -2.47
CA TYR A 21 -13.37 -6.78 -1.29
C TYR A 21 -13.04 -5.32 -1.59
N ALA A 22 -12.41 -5.07 -2.73
CA ALA A 22 -12.00 -3.74 -3.18
C ALA A 22 -13.18 -2.84 -3.56
N THR A 23 -14.23 -3.40 -4.16
CA THR A 23 -15.36 -2.61 -4.68
C THR A 23 -16.53 -2.58 -3.70
N ASN A 24 -16.86 -3.69 -3.05
CA ASN A 24 -18.13 -3.84 -2.33
C ASN A 24 -17.98 -3.85 -0.81
N PHE A 25 -17.00 -4.59 -0.27
CA PHE A 25 -16.94 -4.79 1.19
C PHE A 25 -16.23 -3.65 1.93
N ASN A 26 -15.09 -3.16 1.43
CA ASN A 26 -14.35 -2.11 2.13
C ASN A 26 -13.56 -1.20 1.19
N PRO A 27 -14.21 -0.53 0.23
CA PRO A 27 -13.52 0.29 -0.78
C PRO A 27 -12.69 1.43 -0.18
N GLN A 28 -12.98 1.85 1.04
CA GLN A 28 -12.17 2.86 1.75
C GLN A 28 -10.82 2.30 2.19
N LEU A 29 -10.76 1.06 2.68
CA LEU A 29 -9.51 0.44 3.13
C LEU A 29 -8.52 0.27 1.98
N TRP A 30 -9.00 -0.20 0.83
CA TRP A 30 -8.19 -0.34 -0.39
C TRP A 30 -7.68 1.01 -0.90
N ARG A 31 -8.37 2.09 -0.51
CA ARG A 31 -7.98 3.47 -0.79
C ARG A 31 -7.24 4.18 0.35
N SER A 32 -6.87 3.49 1.42
CA SER A 32 -6.15 4.08 2.54
C SER A 32 -4.65 3.82 2.47
N THR A 33 -3.82 4.82 2.79
CA THR A 33 -2.39 4.57 3.02
C THR A 33 -2.23 4.09 4.46
N CYS A 34 -2.05 2.79 4.67
CA CYS A 34 -2.08 2.16 6.00
C CYS A 34 -1.08 1.01 6.14
N PRO A 35 -0.59 0.71 7.36
CA PRO A 35 0.26 -0.47 7.57
C PRO A 35 -0.57 -1.76 7.56
N LEU A 36 -0.13 -2.75 6.79
CA LEU A 36 -0.53 -4.15 6.88
C LEU A 36 0.36 -4.84 7.91
N ILE A 37 -0.24 -5.31 9.00
CA ILE A 37 0.49 -5.88 10.14
C ILE A 37 0.18 -7.37 10.20
N PHE A 38 1.22 -8.20 10.06
CA PHE A 38 1.15 -9.64 10.25
C PHE A 38 2.21 -10.10 11.25
N TYR A 39 1.80 -10.16 12.53
CA TYR A 39 2.67 -10.53 13.65
C TYR A 39 3.94 -9.66 13.73
N ALA A 40 5.08 -10.19 13.29
CA ALA A 40 6.39 -9.53 13.30
C ALA A 40 6.65 -8.68 12.04
N ILE A 41 5.82 -8.82 11.01
CA ILE A 41 5.98 -8.14 9.72
C ILE A 41 5.02 -6.96 9.67
N VAL A 42 5.55 -5.83 9.25
CA VAL A 42 4.75 -4.67 8.87
C VAL A 42 5.14 -4.28 7.45
N GLU A 43 4.14 -4.18 6.58
CA GLU A 43 4.29 -3.64 5.23
C GLU A 43 3.37 -2.44 5.08
N MET A 44 3.81 -1.42 4.34
CA MET A 44 2.97 -0.24 4.11
C MET A 44 2.16 -0.43 2.83
N HIS A 45 0.82 -0.42 2.95
CA HIS A 45 -0.08 -0.29 1.81
C HIS A 45 -0.03 1.16 1.30
N HIS A 46 0.41 1.33 0.06
CA HIS A 46 0.63 2.64 -0.55
C HIS A 46 -0.19 2.81 -1.81
N LEU A 47 -0.95 3.90 -1.83
CA LEU A 47 -1.83 4.21 -2.95
C LEU A 47 -1.18 4.85 -4.15
N LYS A 48 0.05 5.34 -4.02
CA LYS A 48 0.76 6.03 -5.10
C LYS A 48 0.94 5.16 -6.35
N TRP A 49 0.71 3.84 -6.26
CA TRP A 49 0.84 2.91 -7.37
C TRP A 49 -0.47 2.21 -7.82
N VAL A 50 -1.50 2.12 -6.95
CA VAL A 50 -2.69 1.27 -7.17
C VAL A 50 -3.98 2.05 -7.51
N LEU A 51 -3.99 3.39 -7.42
CA LEU A 51 -5.19 4.22 -7.60
C LEU A 51 -5.95 3.94 -8.90
N ARG A 52 -5.22 3.68 -10.00
CA ARG A 52 -5.82 3.33 -11.29
C ARG A 52 -6.62 2.03 -11.28
N GLN A 53 -6.20 1.05 -10.48
CA GLN A 53 -6.92 -0.22 -10.36
C GLN A 53 -8.31 -0.03 -9.73
N PHE A 54 -8.52 1.10 -9.05
CA PHE A 54 -9.81 1.51 -8.49
C PHE A 54 -10.52 2.59 -9.33
N GLY A 55 -10.09 2.79 -10.58
CA GLY A 55 -10.71 3.74 -11.50
C GLY A 55 -10.44 5.21 -11.17
N MET A 56 -9.37 5.52 -10.43
CA MET A 56 -9.02 6.89 -10.03
C MET A 56 -7.81 7.43 -10.80
N GLY A 57 -7.77 8.74 -10.97
CA GLY A 57 -6.61 9.44 -11.51
C GLY A 57 -5.39 9.24 -10.61
N GLN A 58 -4.24 8.95 -11.23
CA GLN A 58 -2.97 8.72 -10.54
C GLN A 58 -1.87 9.52 -11.21
N ASN A 59 -1.16 10.32 -10.41
CA ASN A 59 0.02 11.05 -10.84
C ASN A 59 1.19 10.08 -11.04
N ILE A 60 2.20 10.48 -11.81
CA ILE A 60 3.42 9.66 -11.97
C ILE A 60 4.00 9.41 -10.57
N PRO A 61 4.10 8.14 -10.13
CA PRO A 61 4.62 7.85 -8.81
C PRO A 61 6.08 8.27 -8.73
N GLU A 62 6.44 9.01 -7.69
CA GLU A 62 7.84 9.22 -7.35
C GLU A 62 8.52 7.86 -7.09
N ALA A 63 9.84 7.81 -7.31
CA ALA A 63 10.64 6.61 -7.05
C ALA A 63 10.29 6.05 -5.66
N ALA A 64 10.26 4.72 -5.53
CA ALA A 64 9.83 4.07 -4.30
C ALA A 64 10.73 4.52 -3.14
N ASP A 65 10.22 5.48 -2.37
CA ASP A 65 10.90 5.90 -1.17
C ASP A 65 11.09 4.72 -0.25
N THR A 66 12.35 4.52 0.10
CA THR A 66 12.89 3.61 1.10
C THR A 66 12.49 4.04 2.52
N TRP A 67 11.27 4.56 2.69
CA TRP A 67 10.81 5.30 3.88
C TRP A 67 10.80 4.48 5.16
N ASP A 68 10.87 3.15 5.06
CA ASP A 68 11.09 2.31 6.23
C ASP A 68 11.79 0.99 5.88
N MET A 69 12.98 1.07 5.26
CA MET A 69 13.83 -0.13 5.08
C MET A 69 14.07 -0.88 6.39
N SER A 70 13.93 -0.20 7.55
CA SER A 70 14.04 -0.82 8.87
C SER A 70 12.97 -1.90 9.11
N LEU A 71 11.79 -1.79 8.47
CA LEU A 71 10.75 -2.82 8.52
C LEU A 71 11.19 -4.12 7.85
N HIS A 72 11.94 -4.02 6.76
CA HIS A 72 12.43 -5.16 6.00
C HIS A 72 13.72 -5.76 6.58
N GLN A 73 14.32 -5.10 7.59
CA GLN A 73 15.51 -5.57 8.30
C GLN A 73 15.18 -6.45 9.52
N ILE A 74 13.90 -6.74 9.76
CA ILE A 74 13.46 -7.60 10.86
C ILE A 74 13.83 -9.06 10.53
N SER A 75 14.97 -9.50 11.05
CA SER A 75 15.39 -10.91 11.02
C SER A 75 14.75 -11.68 12.18
N TYR A 76 14.15 -12.84 11.87
CA TYR A 76 13.56 -13.75 12.85
C TYR A 76 14.59 -14.45 13.76
N LYS A 77 15.89 -14.30 13.49
CA LYS A 77 16.94 -14.95 14.29
C LYS A 77 17.03 -14.29 15.68
N ASN A 78 16.97 -15.11 16.73
CA ASN A 78 17.18 -14.75 18.15
C ASN A 78 16.16 -13.78 18.79
N ARG A 79 14.89 -13.76 18.34
CA ARG A 79 13.85 -12.84 18.86
C ARG A 79 12.70 -13.48 19.64
N THR A 80 12.90 -14.65 20.24
CA THR A 80 11.95 -15.24 21.20
C THR A 80 11.72 -14.28 22.38
N GLY A 81 10.47 -13.88 22.63
CA GLY A 81 10.10 -12.96 23.74
C GLY A 81 9.99 -11.48 23.37
N THR A 82 10.07 -11.13 22.08
CA THR A 82 9.84 -9.74 21.65
C THR A 82 8.38 -9.35 21.83
N ASP A 83 8.12 -8.25 22.55
CA ASP A 83 6.79 -7.64 22.60
C ASP A 83 6.50 -6.87 21.30
N TRP A 84 5.92 -7.59 20.33
CA TRP A 84 5.53 -7.01 19.04
C TRP A 84 4.45 -5.93 19.15
N ASN A 85 3.63 -5.94 20.21
CA ASN A 85 2.64 -4.89 20.43
C ASN A 85 3.35 -3.56 20.72
N TRP A 86 4.33 -3.60 21.62
CA TRP A 86 5.16 -2.43 21.91
C TRP A 86 6.00 -1.99 20.69
N GLN A 87 6.65 -2.94 20.01
CA GLN A 87 7.46 -2.63 18.82
C GLN A 87 6.63 -1.99 17.71
N HIS A 88 5.40 -2.45 17.50
CA HIS A 88 4.53 -1.99 16.42
C HIS A 88 3.56 -0.89 16.85
N ILE A 89 3.66 -0.34 18.06
CA ILE A 89 2.72 0.66 18.59
C ILE A 89 2.49 1.83 17.62
N LYS A 90 3.56 2.29 16.93
CA LYS A 90 3.46 3.36 15.92
C LYS A 90 2.62 2.96 14.71
N TYR A 91 2.71 1.71 14.25
CA TYR A 91 1.94 1.19 13.12
C TYR A 91 0.53 0.81 13.54
N ILE A 92 0.33 0.27 14.74
CA ILE A 92 -0.99 0.00 15.31
C ILE A 92 -1.79 1.31 15.39
N ASN A 93 -1.17 2.39 15.88
CA ASN A 93 -1.81 3.71 15.91
C ASN A 93 -2.13 4.25 14.52
N ARG A 94 -1.27 4.01 13.52
CA ARG A 94 -1.58 4.34 12.11
C ARG A 94 -2.73 3.51 11.55
N TRP A 95 -2.79 2.21 11.85
CA TRP A 95 -3.89 1.33 11.44
C TRP A 95 -5.22 1.75 12.05
N GLN A 96 -5.24 2.14 13.33
CA GLN A 96 -6.42 2.68 13.99
C GLN A 96 -6.99 3.89 13.23
N ARG A 97 -6.11 4.73 12.66
CA ARG A 97 -6.43 5.91 11.86
C ARG A 97 -6.46 5.68 10.35
N ARG A 98 -6.53 4.43 9.88
CA ARG A 98 -6.48 4.10 8.44
C ARG A 98 -7.53 4.83 7.61
N TYR A 99 -8.71 5.11 8.17
CA TYR A 99 -9.76 5.81 7.43
C TYR A 99 -9.49 7.32 7.27
N ASP A 100 -8.58 7.88 8.05
CA ASP A 100 -8.16 9.29 7.92
C ASP A 100 -7.25 9.49 6.71
N THR A 101 -6.65 8.42 6.18
CA THR A 101 -5.70 8.45 5.05
C THR A 101 -6.31 7.97 3.74
N VAL A 102 -7.65 7.88 3.68
CA VAL A 102 -8.38 7.48 2.47
C VAL A 102 -8.18 8.53 1.39
N VAL A 103 -7.57 8.13 0.28
CA VAL A 103 -7.42 8.98 -0.89
C VAL A 103 -8.73 9.02 -1.64
N GLN A 104 -9.18 10.24 -1.92
CA GLN A 104 -10.26 10.50 -2.86
C GLN A 104 -9.70 11.30 -4.02
N ARG A 105 -9.85 10.76 -5.22
CA ARG A 105 -9.50 11.43 -6.47
C ARG A 105 -10.64 11.27 -7.47
N PRO A 106 -10.74 12.19 -8.44
CA PRO A 106 -11.69 12.06 -9.53
C PRO A 106 -11.53 10.71 -10.23
N SER A 107 -12.66 10.11 -10.61
CA SER A 107 -12.68 8.93 -11.45
C SER A 107 -12.14 9.27 -12.84
N ILE A 108 -11.36 8.35 -13.42
CA ILE A 108 -10.94 8.48 -14.81
C ILE A 108 -12.13 8.14 -15.70
N SER A 109 -12.56 9.10 -16.51
CA SER A 109 -13.61 8.92 -17.51
C SER A 109 -13.05 8.27 -18.77
N ASN A 110 -11.77 8.55 -19.09
CA ASN A 110 -11.06 8.07 -20.26
C ASN A 110 -9.55 7.90 -20.00
N ARG A 111 -8.86 7.14 -20.87
CA ARG A 111 -7.40 6.83 -20.78
C ARG A 111 -6.48 8.07 -20.86
N ILE A 112 -7.00 9.24 -21.22
CA ILE A 112 -6.30 10.52 -21.40
C ILE A 112 -6.28 11.36 -20.11
N ASP A 113 -7.09 11.00 -19.10
CA ASP A 113 -7.21 11.73 -17.82
C ASP A 113 -5.98 11.55 -16.91
N THR A 114 -4.85 11.14 -17.49
CA THR A 114 -3.61 10.84 -16.81
C THR A 114 -2.55 11.84 -17.20
N GLU A 115 -1.67 12.19 -16.26
CA GLU A 115 -0.52 13.06 -16.54
C GLU A 115 0.29 12.55 -17.75
N ARG A 116 0.76 13.49 -18.57
CA ARG A 116 1.59 13.22 -19.75
C ARG A 116 2.87 12.49 -19.31
N GLY A 117 3.26 11.43 -20.03
CA GLY A 117 4.46 10.64 -19.72
C GLY A 117 4.22 9.36 -18.92
N TYR A 118 2.96 8.96 -18.68
CA TYR A 118 2.65 7.74 -17.92
C TYR A 118 2.77 6.44 -18.74
N TRP A 119 2.61 6.55 -20.07
CA TRP A 119 2.68 5.42 -21.01
C TRP A 119 3.81 5.58 -22.04
N GLU A 120 4.59 6.66 -21.93
CA GLU A 120 5.78 6.94 -22.73
C GLU A 120 7.01 6.36 -22.02
#